data_AF-A0A7I9WJN7-F1
#
_entry.id   AF-A0A7I9WJN7-F1
#
_cell.length_a   1.000
_cell.length_b   1.000
_cell.length_c   1.000
_cell.angle_alpha   90.00
_cell.angle_beta   90.00
_cell.angle_gamma   90.00
#
_symmetry.space_group_name_H-M   'P 1'
#
loop_
_entity.id
_entity.type
_entity.pdbx_description
1 polymer ?
#
loop_
_entity_poly.entity_id
_entity_poly.type
_entity_poly.pdbx_seq_one_letter_code
_entity_poly.pdbx_strand_id
1 'polypeptide(L)'
;MFGRIIFTAGVAAAGLALGTAAPALADENDDIFISVIDDEAIPYSSAENAIGLAKAVCEYAAAGQAPEQIAVEISGPANWTIEQSGFFVGAATQVYCPS
;
A
#
# COMPACT_ATOMS: atom_id res chain seq x y z
N MET A 1 -14.77 11.74 33.96
CA MET A 1 -14.24 10.74 34.91
C MET A 1 -12.79 10.47 34.50
N PHE A 2 -11.84 11.07 35.22
CA PHE A 2 -10.43 11.12 34.83
C PHE A 2 -9.72 9.82 35.25
N GLY A 3 -9.53 8.91 34.30
CA GLY A 3 -8.73 7.69 34.49
C GLY A 3 -7.25 8.00 34.34
N ARG A 4 -6.58 8.27 35.46
CA ARG A 4 -5.11 8.32 35.54
C ARG A 4 -4.59 6.88 35.49
N ILE A 5 -3.75 6.56 34.51
CA ILE A 5 -2.88 5.38 34.58
C ILE A 5 -1.46 5.85 34.35
N ILE A 6 -0.64 5.67 35.38
CA ILE A 6 0.80 5.91 35.40
C ILE A 6 1.41 4.52 35.35
N PHE A 7 2.23 4.21 34.34
CA PHE A 7 3.17 3.08 34.41
C PHE A 7 4.56 3.56 34.00
N THR A 8 5.49 3.23 34.88
CA THR A 8 6.90 3.58 34.95
C THR A 8 7.74 3.00 33.81
N ALA A 9 8.85 3.68 33.53
CA ALA A 9 9.81 3.43 32.46
C ALA A 9 10.41 2.00 32.40
N GLY A 10 10.58 1.52 31.17
CA GLY A 10 11.50 0.42 30.82
C GLY A 10 12.28 0.81 29.56
N VAL A 11 13.60 0.87 29.67
CA VAL A 11 14.53 1.03 28.53
C VAL A 11 14.89 -0.36 28.04
N ALA A 12 14.57 -0.67 26.78
CA ALA A 12 15.18 -1.77 26.02
C ALA A 12 15.20 -1.41 24.53
N ALA A 13 16.36 -1.55 23.93
CA ALA A 13 16.63 -1.32 22.52
C ALA A 13 16.09 -2.46 21.63
N ALA A 14 16.01 -2.16 20.32
CA ALA A 14 15.81 -3.04 19.17
C ALA A 14 14.36 -3.21 18.66
N GLY A 15 14.17 -2.77 17.41
CA GLY A 15 12.99 -3.02 16.59
C GLY A 15 12.13 -1.77 16.41
N LEU A 16 12.07 -1.26 15.18
CA LEU A 16 11.00 -0.38 14.70
C LEU A 16 9.68 -1.16 14.71
N ALA A 17 9.16 -1.46 15.91
CA ALA A 17 7.78 -1.83 16.07
C ALA A 17 6.99 -0.52 16.10
N LEU A 18 6.78 0.07 14.92
CA LEU A 18 5.64 0.95 14.71
C LEU A 18 4.39 0.08 14.83
N GLY A 19 4.06 -0.31 16.05
CA GLY A 19 2.72 -0.70 16.43
C GLY A 19 1.88 0.58 16.46
N THR A 20 1.72 1.23 15.32
CA THR A 20 0.72 2.27 15.18
C THR A 20 -0.59 1.53 15.03
N ALA A 21 -1.48 1.74 15.99
CA ALA A 21 -2.88 1.75 15.65
C ALA A 21 -3.05 2.85 14.58
N ALA A 22 -2.91 2.49 13.30
CA ALA A 22 -3.36 3.30 12.18
C ALA A 22 -4.58 2.68 11.46
N PRO A 23 -5.59 2.10 12.15
CA PRO A 23 -6.72 1.41 11.49
C PRO A 23 -7.79 2.39 10.97
N ALA A 24 -7.40 3.61 10.62
CA ALA A 24 -8.30 4.59 10.03
C ALA A 24 -7.70 5.13 8.74
N LEU A 25 -6.42 5.55 8.80
CA LEU A 25 -5.69 6.03 7.63
C LEU A 25 -5.38 4.93 6.61
N ALA A 26 -5.14 3.70 7.06
CA ALA A 26 -4.92 2.59 6.15
C ALA A 26 -6.23 2.20 5.43
N ASP A 27 -7.34 2.06 6.17
CA ASP A 27 -8.66 1.77 5.61
C ASP A 27 -9.13 2.87 4.65
N GLU A 28 -8.99 4.16 5.00
CA GLU A 28 -9.41 5.24 4.09
C GLU A 28 -8.57 5.27 2.80
N ASN A 29 -7.26 5.03 2.89
CA ASN A 29 -6.37 4.94 1.73
C ASN A 29 -6.68 3.69 0.88
N ASP A 30 -6.97 2.58 1.54
CA ASP A 30 -7.37 1.32 0.91
C ASP A 30 -8.67 1.52 0.11
N ASP A 31 -9.69 2.16 0.71
CA ASP A 31 -10.96 2.50 0.05
C ASP A 31 -10.79 3.47 -1.12
N ILE A 32 -9.98 4.53 -0.94
CA ILE A 32 -9.66 5.50 -2.00
C ILE A 32 -8.98 4.79 -3.18
N PHE A 33 -8.00 3.94 -2.89
CA PHE A 33 -7.27 3.20 -3.91
C PHE A 33 -8.18 2.28 -4.71
N ILE A 34 -9.03 1.50 -4.04
CA ILE A 34 -9.99 0.61 -4.70
C ILE A 34 -10.96 1.41 -5.58
N SER A 35 -11.49 2.52 -5.08
CA SER A 35 -12.39 3.39 -5.85
C SER A 35 -11.72 3.92 -7.12
N VAL A 36 -10.45 4.33 -7.01
CA VAL A 36 -9.66 4.85 -8.13
C VAL A 36 -9.41 3.80 -9.21
N ILE A 37 -9.11 2.55 -8.84
CA ILE A 37 -8.89 1.48 -9.84
C ILE A 37 -10.20 0.92 -10.41
N ASP A 38 -11.31 1.02 -9.67
CA ASP A 38 -12.66 0.69 -10.16
C ASP A 38 -13.11 1.69 -11.23
N ASP A 39 -12.86 2.99 -11.03
CA ASP A 39 -13.18 4.04 -12.00
C ASP A 39 -12.44 3.85 -13.33
N GLU A 40 -11.20 3.34 -13.27
CA GLU A 40 -10.40 2.98 -14.46
C GLU A 40 -10.69 1.57 -15.01
N ALA A 41 -11.68 0.87 -14.44
CA ALA A 41 -12.09 -0.49 -14.81
C ALA A 41 -10.90 -1.48 -14.84
N ILE A 42 -9.98 -1.38 -13.89
CA ILE A 42 -8.83 -2.29 -13.75
C ILE A 42 -9.33 -3.57 -13.06
N PRO A 43 -9.25 -4.75 -13.71
CA PRO A 43 -9.82 -5.97 -13.13
C PRO A 43 -8.91 -6.55 -12.03
N TYR A 44 -9.43 -6.79 -10.84
CA TYR A 44 -8.68 -7.45 -9.76
C TYR A 44 -9.45 -8.62 -9.16
N SER A 45 -8.75 -9.57 -8.53
CA SER A 45 -9.39 -10.77 -7.96
C SER A 45 -10.15 -10.49 -6.66
N SER A 46 -9.63 -9.57 -5.85
CA SER A 46 -10.21 -9.11 -4.60
C SER A 46 -9.54 -7.81 -4.17
N ALA A 47 -10.25 -6.97 -3.42
CA ALA A 47 -9.71 -5.71 -2.91
C ALA A 47 -8.43 -5.95 -2.08
N GLU A 48 -8.44 -6.95 -1.20
CA GLU A 48 -7.25 -7.32 -0.40
C GLU A 48 -6.03 -7.67 -1.26
N ASN A 49 -6.23 -8.38 -2.38
CA ASN A 49 -5.11 -8.71 -3.28
C ASN A 49 -4.60 -7.47 -4.01
N ALA A 50 -5.50 -6.60 -4.48
CA ALA A 50 -5.14 -5.34 -5.11
C ALA A 50 -4.35 -4.44 -4.15
N ILE A 51 -4.81 -4.28 -2.91
CA ILE A 51 -4.13 -3.51 -1.87
C ILE A 51 -2.78 -4.13 -1.51
N GLY A 52 -2.71 -5.46 -1.37
CA GLY A 52 -1.45 -6.16 -1.10
C GLY A 52 -0.42 -5.94 -2.21
N LEU A 53 -0.84 -6.05 -3.47
CA LEU A 53 0.01 -5.78 -4.63
C LEU A 53 0.44 -4.31 -4.68
N ALA A 54 -0.47 -3.37 -4.41
CA ALA A 54 -0.18 -1.94 -4.39
C ALA A 54 0.85 -1.57 -3.31
N LYS A 55 0.77 -2.17 -2.13
CA LYS A 55 1.78 -1.99 -1.07
C LYS A 55 3.13 -2.59 -1.48
N ALA A 56 3.12 -3.72 -2.20
CA ALA A 56 4.35 -4.35 -2.72
C ALA A 56 5.06 -3.51 -3.80
N VAL A 57 4.34 -2.70 -4.59
CA VAL A 57 4.94 -1.75 -5.55
C VAL A 57 6.00 -0.87 -4.87
N CYS A 58 5.73 -0.40 -3.65
CA CYS A 58 6.67 0.41 -2.89
C CYS A 58 7.92 -0.37 -2.47
N GLU A 59 7.79 -1.66 -2.16
CA GLU A 59 8.94 -2.50 -1.86
C GLU A 59 9.81 -2.73 -3.11
N TYR A 60 9.20 -2.97 -4.26
CA TYR A 60 9.94 -3.10 -5.53
C TYR A 60 10.63 -1.80 -5.92
N ALA A 61 9.96 -0.66 -5.77
CA ALA A 61 10.56 0.65 -6.03
C ALA A 61 11.72 0.94 -5.07
N ALA A 62 11.56 0.63 -3.78
CA ALA A 62 12.63 0.75 -2.78
C ALA A 62 13.81 -0.19 -3.04
N ALA A 63 13.57 -1.34 -3.66
CA ALA A 63 14.61 -2.27 -4.14
C ALA A 63 15.36 -1.75 -5.39
N GLY A 64 14.98 -0.58 -5.92
CA GLY A 64 15.61 0.06 -7.08
C GLY A 64 14.99 -0.32 -8.42
N GLN A 65 13.83 -0.98 -8.42
CA GLN A 65 13.12 -1.32 -9.64
C GLN A 65 12.39 -0.09 -10.20
N ALA A 66 12.51 0.12 -11.51
CA ALA A 66 11.82 1.22 -12.18
C ALA A 66 10.29 0.97 -12.16
N PRO A 67 9.45 1.99 -11.91
CA PRO A 67 7.98 1.87 -11.91
C PRO A 67 7.43 1.23 -13.20
N GLU A 68 8.04 1.53 -14.34
CA GLU A 68 7.65 0.96 -15.63
C GLU A 68 7.93 -0.55 -15.70
N GLN A 69 9.03 -0.99 -15.10
CA GLN A 69 9.38 -2.41 -14.99
C GLN A 69 8.38 -3.14 -14.07
N ILE A 70 8.01 -2.53 -12.94
CA ILE A 70 6.98 -3.06 -12.04
C ILE A 70 5.65 -3.20 -12.78
N ALA A 71 5.25 -2.19 -13.56
CA ALA A 71 4.02 -2.22 -14.35
C ALA A 71 4.02 -3.37 -15.37
N VAL A 72 5.13 -3.60 -16.08
CA VAL A 72 5.23 -4.73 -17.03
C VAL A 72 5.17 -6.09 -16.31
N GLU A 73 5.76 -6.20 -15.13
CA GLU A 73 5.77 -7.46 -14.37
C GLU A 73 4.40 -7.83 -13.84
N ILE A 74 3.61 -6.87 -13.38
CA ILE A 74 2.25 -7.13 -12.90
C ILE A 74 1.26 -7.31 -14.05
N SER A 75 1.52 -6.75 -15.24
CA SER A 75 0.59 -6.80 -16.36
C SER A 75 0.36 -8.21 -16.88
N GLY A 76 1.41 -9.02 -16.94
CA GLY A 76 1.36 -10.39 -17.48
C GLY A 76 0.45 -11.32 -16.65
N PRO A 77 0.74 -11.54 -15.35
CA PRO A 77 -0.06 -12.39 -14.49
C PRO A 77 -1.51 -11.91 -14.34
N ALA A 78 -1.72 -10.59 -14.30
CA ALA A 78 -3.04 -10.00 -14.13
C ALA A 78 -3.85 -9.91 -15.43
N ASN A 79 -3.25 -10.22 -16.59
CA ASN A 79 -3.83 -10.01 -17.92
C ASN A 79 -4.28 -8.54 -18.13
N TRP A 80 -3.51 -7.60 -17.58
CA TRP A 80 -3.76 -6.17 -17.72
C TRP A 80 -3.05 -5.62 -18.94
N THR A 81 -3.62 -4.54 -19.50
CA THR A 81 -2.89 -3.71 -20.44
C THR A 81 -1.74 -2.98 -19.76
N ILE A 82 -0.75 -2.53 -20.53
CA ILE A 82 0.37 -1.75 -20.01
C ILE A 82 -0.13 -0.42 -19.41
N GLU A 83 -1.15 0.20 -20.01
CA GLU A 83 -1.79 1.42 -19.49
C GLU A 83 -2.43 1.19 -18.12
N GLN A 84 -3.25 0.13 -17.98
CA GLN A 84 -3.85 -0.23 -16.68
C GLN A 84 -2.80 -0.50 -15.61
N SER A 85 -1.72 -1.19 -15.99
CA SER A 85 -0.65 -1.54 -15.05
C SER A 85 0.17 -0.31 -14.63
N GLY A 86 0.44 0.60 -15.56
CA GLY A 86 1.10 1.87 -15.28
C GLY A 86 0.24 2.75 -14.37
N PHE A 87 -1.06 2.84 -14.63
CA PHE A 87 -1.99 3.55 -13.77
C PHE A 87 -2.02 2.97 -12.37
N PHE A 88 -2.15 1.64 -12.25
CA PHE A 88 -2.14 0.93 -10.97
C PHE A 88 -0.88 1.25 -10.15
N VAL A 89 0.30 1.15 -10.77
CA VAL A 89 1.58 1.46 -10.11
C VAL A 89 1.64 2.93 -9.69
N GLY A 90 1.19 3.86 -10.52
CA GLY A 90 1.18 5.29 -10.21
C GLY A 90 0.23 5.64 -9.05
N ALA A 91 -0.98 5.09 -9.06
CA ALA A 91 -1.95 5.24 -7.98
C ALA A 91 -1.43 4.63 -6.67
N ALA A 92 -0.89 3.41 -6.74
CA ALA A 92 -0.29 2.72 -5.60
C ALA A 92 0.86 3.54 -4.99
N THR A 93 1.72 4.09 -5.84
CA THR A 93 2.85 4.90 -5.39
C THR A 93 2.40 6.15 -4.64
N GLN A 94 1.37 6.83 -5.14
CA GLN A 94 0.85 8.04 -4.50
C GLN A 94 0.16 7.77 -3.15
N VAL A 95 -0.48 6.61 -3.02
CA VAL A 95 -1.28 6.28 -1.82
C VAL A 95 -0.44 5.59 -0.74
N TYR A 96 0.50 4.71 -1.13
CA TYR A 96 1.20 3.83 -0.20
C TYR A 96 2.69 4.08 -0.05
N CYS A 97 3.36 4.73 -1.01
CA CYS A 97 4.80 4.88 -0.90
C CYS A 97 5.16 6.10 -0.04
N PRO A 98 6.04 5.94 0.95
CA PRO A 98 6.52 7.06 1.74
C PRO A 98 7.38 7.99 0.88
N SER A 99 7.08 9.29 0.94
CA SER A 99 7.87 10.38 0.32
C SER A 99 9.20 10.61 1.03
#